data_AF-A0A1B1N7A1-F1
#
_entry.id   AF-A0A1B1N7A1-F1
#
_cell.length_a   1.000
_cell.length_b   1.000
_cell.length_c   1.000
_cell.angle_alpha   90.00
_cell.angle_beta   90.00
_cell.angle_gamma   90.00
#
_symmetry.space_group_name_H-M   'P 1'
#
loop_
_entity.id
_entity.type
_entity.pdbx_description
1 polymer ?
#
loop_
_entity_poly.entity_id
_entity_poly.type
_entity_poly.pdbx_seq_one_letter_code
_entity_poly.pdbx_strand_id
1 'polypeptide(L)'
;MPFTQQVISIIKQIPEGRVMTYGQIAALAGSPRAARQVVRILHSSSRKHQLPWHRVVNAKGEIGLQDEESRFMQRMMLEQEGVEFGLGERINLEIFRADGEQTFLKCYTNSEDTTE
;
A
#
# COMPACT_ATOMS: atom_id res chain seq x y z
N MET A 1 3.76 12.59 -13.73
CA MET A 1 4.07 11.14 -13.72
C MET A 1 2.85 10.33 -14.18
N PRO A 2 3.02 9.28 -15.00
CA PRO A 2 1.96 8.31 -15.29
C PRO A 2 1.39 7.66 -14.01
N PHE A 3 0.09 7.36 -14.01
CA PHE A 3 -0.63 6.78 -12.86
C PHE A 3 0.06 5.54 -12.26
N THR A 4 0.50 4.60 -13.10
CA THR A 4 1.21 3.39 -12.64
C THR A 4 2.49 3.69 -11.87
N GLN A 5 3.28 4.67 -12.33
CA GLN A 5 4.51 5.07 -11.64
C GLN A 5 4.19 5.72 -10.29
N GLN A 6 3.13 6.55 -10.23
CA GLN A 6 2.68 7.16 -8.98
C GLN A 6 2.22 6.11 -7.97
N VAL A 7 1.42 5.11 -8.40
CA VAL A 7 0.99 3.99 -7.56
C VAL A 7 2.20 3.20 -7.02
N ILE A 8 3.17 2.85 -7.88
CA ILE A 8 4.39 2.15 -7.47
C ILE A 8 5.17 2.97 -6.43
N SER A 9 5.32 4.28 -6.66
CA SER A 9 6.02 5.19 -5.75
C SER A 9 5.34 5.26 -4.38
N ILE A 10 4.01 5.41 -4.35
CA ILE A 10 3.22 5.46 -3.11
C ILE A 10 3.36 4.15 -2.33
N ILE A 11 3.22 3.00 -2.98
CA ILE A 11 3.30 1.68 -2.31
C ILE A 11 4.67 1.50 -1.65
N LYS A 12 5.76 1.89 -2.32
CA LYS A 12 7.12 1.80 -1.76
C LYS A 12 7.35 2.66 -0.52
N GLN A 13 6.53 3.68 -0.32
CA GLN A 13 6.65 4.62 0.79
C GLN A 13 5.78 4.25 1.98
N ILE A 14 4.94 3.22 1.88
CA ILE A 14 4.15 2.74 3.01
C ILE A 14 5.13 2.23 4.08
N PRO A 15 5.17 2.82 5.29
CA PRO A 15 6.14 2.43 6.30
C PRO A 15 5.81 1.04 6.88
N GLU A 16 6.83 0.40 7.46
CA GLU A 16 6.66 -0.85 8.21
C GLU A 16 5.64 -0.69 9.33
N GLY A 17 4.83 -1.73 9.54
CA GLY A 17 3.80 -1.73 10.57
C GLY A 17 2.59 -0.86 10.23
N ARG A 18 2.51 -0.34 9.00
CA ARG A 18 1.37 0.44 8.52
C ARG A 18 0.81 -0.14 7.22
N VAL A 19 -0.47 0.14 7.00
CA VAL A 19 -1.19 -0.30 5.80
C VAL A 19 -1.88 0.85 5.09
N MET A 20 -2.12 0.68 3.79
CA MET A 20 -2.98 1.55 3.01
C MET A 20 -4.04 0.76 2.25
N THR A 21 -5.20 1.38 2.06
CA THR A 21 -6.25 0.79 1.24
C THR A 21 -6.03 1.08 -0.25
N TYR A 22 -6.55 0.21 -1.12
CA TYR A 22 -6.54 0.46 -2.57
C TYR A 22 -7.13 1.83 -2.96
N GLY A 23 -8.17 2.26 -2.24
CA GLY A 23 -8.82 3.56 -2.44
C GLY A 23 -7.92 4.74 -2.05
N GLN A 24 -7.22 4.65 -0.92
CA GLN A 24 -6.25 5.67 -0.51
C GLN A 24 -5.14 5.82 -1.55
N ILE A 25 -4.56 4.71 -2.01
CA ILE A 25 -3.49 4.74 -3.02
C ILE A 25 -4.00 5.36 -4.32
N ALA A 26 -5.21 4.99 -4.76
CA ALA A 26 -5.80 5.54 -5.97
C ALA A 26 -6.06 7.05 -5.85
N ALA A 27 -6.55 7.51 -4.70
CA ALA A 27 -6.78 8.93 -4.43
C ALA A 27 -5.47 9.73 -4.40
N LEU A 28 -4.43 9.24 -3.70
CA LEU A 28 -3.10 9.85 -3.66
C LEU A 28 -2.42 9.85 -5.03
N ALA A 29 -2.71 8.85 -5.87
CA ALA A 29 -2.24 8.79 -7.25
C ALA A 29 -3.04 9.68 -8.22
N GLY A 30 -3.99 10.48 -7.73
CA GLY A 30 -4.76 11.44 -8.51
C GLY A 30 -6.02 10.87 -9.20
N SER A 31 -6.40 9.62 -8.91
CA SER A 31 -7.62 9.02 -9.45
C SER A 31 -8.39 8.22 -8.39
N PRO A 32 -9.22 8.89 -7.56
CA PRO A 32 -9.94 8.25 -6.45
C PRO A 32 -10.81 7.05 -6.82
N ARG A 33 -11.25 6.97 -8.09
CA ARG A 33 -12.10 5.87 -8.61
C ARG A 33 -11.30 4.71 -9.20
N ALA A 34 -9.97 4.75 -9.15
CA ALA A 34 -9.09 3.77 -9.80
C ALA A 34 -8.59 2.64 -8.88
N ALA A 35 -9.26 2.35 -7.76
CA ALA A 35 -8.86 1.27 -6.83
C ALA A 35 -8.66 -0.09 -7.54
N ARG A 36 -9.51 -0.44 -8.52
CA ARG A 36 -9.34 -1.66 -9.32
C ARG A 36 -8.07 -1.65 -10.18
N GLN A 37 -7.64 -0.48 -10.67
CA GLN A 37 -6.38 -0.37 -11.39
C GLN A 37 -5.19 -0.56 -10.44
N VAL A 38 -5.27 -0.05 -9.21
CA VAL A 38 -4.24 -0.30 -8.18
C VAL A 38 -4.06 -1.80 -7.94
N VAL A 39 -5.15 -2.57 -7.82
CA VAL A 39 -5.08 -4.04 -7.68
C VAL A 39 -4.36 -4.68 -8.87
N ARG A 40 -4.70 -4.29 -10.11
CA ARG A 40 -4.03 -4.80 -11.32
C ARG A 40 -2.54 -4.45 -11.36
N ILE A 41 -2.18 -3.24 -10.95
CA ILE A 41 -0.78 -2.79 -10.86
C ILE A 41 -0.06 -3.62 -9.81
N LEU A 42 -0.63 -3.78 -8.62
CA LEU A 42 -0.05 -4.58 -7.54
C LEU A 42 0.24 -6.00 -8.03
N HIS A 43 -0.74 -6.67 -8.64
CA HIS A 43 -0.56 -8.01 -9.18
C HIS A 43 0.54 -8.10 -10.26
N SER A 44 0.55 -7.17 -11.21
CA SER A 44 1.49 -7.20 -12.35
C SER A 44 2.90 -6.68 -12.03
N SER A 45 3.04 -5.87 -10.99
CA SER A 45 4.26 -5.07 -10.74
C SER A 45 4.98 -5.42 -9.44
N SER A 46 4.36 -6.16 -8.50
CA SER A 46 4.96 -6.43 -7.18
C SER A 46 6.32 -7.12 -7.25
N ARG A 47 6.43 -8.22 -8.02
CA ARG A 47 7.71 -8.94 -8.18
C ARG A 47 8.76 -8.08 -8.89
N LYS A 48 8.36 -7.39 -9.96
CA LYS A 48 9.26 -6.58 -10.79
C LYS A 48 9.87 -5.42 -10.02
N HIS A 49 9.08 -4.78 -9.16
CA HIS A 49 9.48 -3.57 -8.45
C HIS A 49 9.75 -3.79 -6.96
N GLN A 50 9.71 -5.04 -6.49
CA GLN A 50 9.88 -5.44 -5.09
C GLN A 50 8.96 -4.63 -4.17
N LEU A 51 7.69 -4.56 -4.53
CA LEU A 51 6.72 -3.76 -3.78
C LEU A 51 6.41 -4.44 -2.43
N PRO A 52 6.28 -3.66 -1.33
CA PRO A 52 5.72 -4.16 -0.06
C PRO A 52 4.21 -4.38 -0.19
N TRP A 53 3.85 -5.35 -1.03
CA TRP A 53 2.48 -5.58 -1.46
C TRP A 53 1.56 -6.00 -0.31
N HIS A 54 2.13 -6.64 0.71
CA HIS A 54 1.42 -7.10 1.90
C HIS A 54 0.85 -5.93 2.72
N ARG A 55 1.43 -4.73 2.61
CA ARG A 55 0.94 -3.50 3.27
C ARG A 55 -0.29 -2.87 2.60
N VAL A 56 -0.81 -3.48 1.52
CA VAL A 56 -1.98 -2.98 0.79
C VAL A 56 -3.20 -3.88 1.04
N VAL A 57 -4.27 -3.29 1.55
CA VAL A 57 -5.49 -4.03 1.96
C VAL A 57 -6.78 -3.44 1.38
N ASN A 58 -7.90 -4.12 1.58
CA ASN A 58 -9.19 -3.61 1.12
C ASN A 58 -9.72 -2.47 2.03
N ALA A 59 -10.81 -1.82 1.63
CA ALA A 59 -11.39 -0.69 2.37
C ALA A 59 -11.91 -1.06 3.79
N LYS A 60 -12.13 -2.35 4.06
CA LYS A 60 -12.60 -2.87 5.36
C LYS A 60 -11.47 -3.27 6.30
N GLY A 61 -10.21 -3.18 5.84
CA GLY A 61 -9.03 -3.64 6.58
C GLY A 61 -8.81 -5.15 6.49
N GLU A 62 -9.37 -5.82 5.49
CA GLU A 62 -9.22 -7.26 5.28
C GLU A 62 -8.21 -7.54 4.16
N ILE A 63 -7.61 -8.73 4.23
CA ILE A 63 -6.80 -9.28 3.14
C ILE A 63 -7.73 -9.66 1.97
N GLY A 64 -7.54 -9.01 0.82
CA GLY A 64 -8.41 -9.16 -0.34
C GLY A 64 -8.08 -10.34 -1.27
N LEU A 65 -7.11 -11.19 -0.89
CA LEU A 65 -6.67 -12.33 -1.70
C LEU A 65 -7.60 -13.54 -1.49
N GLN A 66 -7.94 -14.24 -2.57
CA GLN A 66 -8.80 -15.43 -2.54
C GLN A 66 -8.01 -16.72 -2.30
N ASP A 67 -6.78 -16.77 -2.79
CA ASP A 67 -5.85 -17.88 -2.57
C ASP A 67 -5.40 -17.95 -1.11
N GLU A 68 -5.42 -19.15 -0.53
CA GLU A 68 -5.14 -19.39 0.89
C GLU A 68 -3.66 -19.17 1.23
N GLU A 69 -2.76 -19.67 0.38
CA GLU A 69 -1.32 -19.52 0.57
C GLU A 69 -0.93 -18.03 0.55
N SER A 70 -1.41 -17.29 -0.44
CA SER A 70 -1.14 -15.86 -0.57
C SER A 70 -1.75 -15.04 0.56
N ARG A 71 -2.93 -15.43 1.05
CA ARG A 71 -3.56 -14.82 2.24
C ARG A 71 -2.71 -15.07 3.49
N PHE A 72 -2.27 -16.30 3.70
CA PHE A 72 -1.42 -16.67 4.82
C PHE A 72 -0.09 -15.91 4.79
N MET A 73 0.56 -15.86 3.63
CA MET A 73 1.80 -15.10 3.44
C MET A 73 1.61 -13.61 3.74
N GLN A 74 0.53 -13.00 3.21
CA GLN A 74 0.25 -11.58 3.48
C GLN A 74 0.09 -11.31 4.97
N ARG A 75 -0.65 -12.17 5.68
CA ARG A 75 -0.82 -12.05 7.12
C ARG A 75 0.51 -12.16 7.84
N MET A 76 1.26 -13.22 7.58
CA MET A 76 2.52 -13.49 8.27
C MET A 76 3.49 -12.31 8.12
N MET A 77 3.59 -11.71 6.93
CA MET A 77 4.44 -10.54 6.71
C MET A 77 3.95 -9.30 7.47
N LEU A 78 2.64 -9.10 7.59
CA LEU A 78 2.06 -8.00 8.36
C LEU A 78 2.29 -8.18 9.87
N GLU A 79 2.10 -9.39 10.38
CA GLU A 79 2.35 -9.73 11.79
C GLU A 79 3.83 -9.59 12.16
N GLN A 80 4.75 -9.94 11.26
CA GLN A 80 6.19 -9.70 11.44
C GLN A 80 6.54 -8.21 11.55
N GLU A 81 5.73 -7.34 10.98
CA GLU A 81 5.87 -5.89 11.12
C GLU A 81 5.10 -5.32 12.32
N GLY A 82 4.49 -6.18 13.15
CA GLY A 82 3.72 -5.79 14.33
C GLY A 82 2.29 -5.34 14.04
N VAL A 83 1.74 -5.65 12.86
CA VAL A 83 0.33 -5.39 12.55
C VAL A 83 -0.55 -6.49 13.15
N GLU A 84 -1.48 -6.10 14.01
CA GLU A 84 -2.38 -7.01 14.69
C GLU A 84 -3.71 -7.17 13.94
N PHE A 85 -4.22 -8.40 13.94
CA PHE A 85 -5.54 -8.74 13.39
C PHE A 85 -6.55 -8.93 14.52
N GLY A 86 -7.65 -8.19 14.46
CA GLY A 86 -8.77 -8.32 15.38
C GLY A 86 -9.73 -9.46 15.00
N LEU A 87 -10.89 -9.47 15.65
CA LEU A 87 -11.96 -10.43 15.39
C LEU A 87 -12.37 -10.41 13.90
N GLY A 88 -12.44 -11.60 13.30
CA GLY A 88 -12.80 -11.77 11.89
C GLY A 88 -11.69 -11.44 10.90
N GLU A 89 -10.42 -11.48 11.33
CA GLU A 89 -9.25 -11.32 10.45
C GLU A 89 -9.12 -9.91 9.86
N ARG A 90 -9.52 -8.91 10.63
CA ARG A 90 -9.55 -7.50 10.21
C ARG A 90 -8.48 -6.69 10.93
N ILE A 91 -7.79 -5.86 10.17
CA ILE A 91 -6.85 -4.88 10.69
C ILE A 91 -7.62 -3.64 11.15
N ASN A 92 -7.33 -3.14 12.35
CA ASN A 92 -7.89 -1.88 12.81
C ASN A 92 -7.25 -0.72 12.03
N LEU A 93 -7.98 -0.18 11.06
CA LEU A 93 -7.52 0.92 10.22
C LEU A 93 -7.41 2.26 10.96
N GLU A 94 -7.95 2.42 12.16
CA GLU A 94 -7.70 3.63 12.97
C GLU A 94 -6.30 3.62 13.56
N ILE A 95 -5.76 2.43 13.83
CA ILE A 95 -4.46 2.24 14.46
C ILE A 95 -3.36 2.12 13.41
N PHE A 96 -3.56 1.25 12.40
CA PHE A 96 -2.49 0.83 11.48
C PHE A 96 -2.50 1.54 10.12
N ARG A 97 -3.50 2.38 9.82
CA ARG A 97 -3.50 3.10 8.54
C ARG A 97 -2.35 4.10 8.49
N ALA A 98 -1.69 4.21 7.34
CA ALA A 98 -0.75 5.28 7.06
C ALA A 98 -1.48 6.56 6.66
N ASP A 99 -1.06 7.68 7.22
CA ASP A 99 -1.56 9.01 6.86
C ASP A 99 -0.93 9.48 5.55
N GLY A 100 -1.76 9.99 4.64
CA GLY A 100 -1.33 10.39 3.30
C GLY A 100 -0.35 11.57 3.26
N GLU A 101 -0.26 12.36 4.34
CA GLU A 101 0.57 13.57 4.41
C GLU A 101 2.07 13.26 4.51
N GLN A 102 2.47 12.17 5.18
CA GLN A 102 3.89 11.84 5.32
C GLN A 102 4.51 11.30 4.01
N THR A 103 3.68 10.72 3.13
CA THR A 103 4.09 10.21 1.81
C THR A 103 4.33 11.34 0.81
N PHE A 104 3.64 12.48 0.95
CA PHE A 104 3.80 13.61 0.03
C PHE A 104 5.08 14.42 0.29
N LEU A 105 5.51 14.56 1.55
CA LEU A 105 6.73 15.30 1.91
C LEU A 105 8.01 14.67 1.33
N LYS A 106 8.13 13.33 1.32
CA LYS A 106 9.29 12.65 0.72
C LYS A 106 9.36 12.74 -0.81
N CYS A 107 8.22 12.93 -1.48
CA CYS A 107 8.18 13.07 -2.95
C CYS A 107 8.63 14.46 -3.41
N TYR A 108 8.41 15.51 -2.60
CA TYR A 108 8.82 16.88 -2.94
C TYR A 108 10.28 17.17 -2.58
N THR A 109 10.82 16.57 -1.51
CA THR A 109 12.22 16.80 -1.11
C THR A 109 13.25 16.06 -1.99
N ASN A 110 12.82 15.12 -2.84
CA ASN A 110 13.73 14.39 -3.75
C ASN A 110 13.79 15.00 -5.17
N SER A 111 13.17 16.16 -5.40
CA SER A 111 13.20 16.88 -6.69
C SER A 111 14.01 18.17 -6.67
N GLU A 112 14.69 18.51 -5.56
CA GLU A 112 15.50 19.74 -5.42
C GLU A 112 16.98 19.47 -5.10
N ASP A 113 17.57 18.39 -5.62
CA ASP A 113 19.03 18.20 -5.53
C ASP A 113 19.59 17.56 -6.81
N THR A 114 19.62 18.37 -7.88
CA THR A 114 20.60 18.21 -8.96
C THR A 114 20.84 19.59 -9.58
N THR A 115 21.61 20.41 -8.86
CA THR A 115 22.30 21.57 -9.44
C THR A 115 23.70 21.60 -8.88
N GLU A 116 24.58 20.84 -9.52
CA GLU A 116 26.01 21.15 -9.67
C GLU A 116 26.44 20.77 -11.09
#